data_AF-A0A7W4EDT1-F1
#
_entry.id   AF-A0A7W4EDT1-F1
#
_cell.length_a   1.000
_cell.length_b   1.000
_cell.length_c   1.000
_cell.angle_alpha   90.00
_cell.angle_beta   90.00
_cell.angle_gamma   90.00
#
_symmetry.space_group_name_H-M   'P 1'
#
loop_
_entity.id
_entity.type
_entity.pdbx_description
1 polymer ?
#
loop_
_entity_poly.entity_id
_entity_poly.type
_entity_poly.pdbx_seq_one_letter_code
_entity_poly.pdbx_strand_id
1 'polypeptide(L)'
;MATIAAPQHPTLSRRIRASTSVILHERPLGWGESGIMSSDIKDIISVDDNEKESMTKHIAGIIIGIANIVVKVIAITLLWRWFVTPSLGLPEIDGAQACGIMLFIGLVRGTVPSEYTAPSLQRHLITSSAVLMPLFVGWIIHFFM
;
A
#
# COMPACT_ATOMS: atom_id res chain seq x y z
N MET A 1 21.69 12.77 -71.76
CA MET A 1 22.70 13.86 -71.69
C MET A 1 22.03 15.01 -70.96
N ALA A 2 22.26 15.13 -69.65
CA ALA A 2 21.66 16.14 -68.80
C ALA A 2 22.78 17.05 -68.27
N THR A 3 22.74 18.30 -68.73
CA THR A 3 23.69 19.36 -68.42
C THR A 3 23.45 19.90 -67.02
N ILE A 4 24.45 19.77 -66.15
CA ILE A 4 24.53 20.46 -64.87
C ILE A 4 24.90 21.91 -65.16
N ALA A 5 23.99 22.84 -64.89
CA ALA A 5 24.29 24.27 -64.86
C ALA A 5 24.25 24.75 -63.40
N ALA A 6 25.43 25.07 -62.87
CA ALA A 6 25.58 25.90 -61.69
C ALA A 6 25.47 27.38 -62.10
N PRO A 7 24.83 28.24 -61.27
CA PRO A 7 25.10 29.67 -61.29
C PRO A 7 26.00 30.06 -60.11
N GLN A 8 27.07 30.78 -60.43
CA GLN A 8 27.95 31.43 -59.48
C GLN A 8 27.37 32.77 -58.98
N HIS A 9 27.70 33.06 -57.72
CA HIS A 9 28.03 34.40 -57.17
C HIS A 9 26.86 35.37 -56.85
N PRO A 10 27.10 36.47 -56.10
CA PRO A 10 27.55 36.61 -54.70
C PRO A 10 26.58 37.51 -53.88
N THR A 11 26.69 37.53 -52.55
CA THR A 11 26.63 38.71 -51.64
C THR A 11 26.21 38.33 -50.23
N LEU A 12 27.16 37.73 -49.52
CA LEU A 12 27.29 37.78 -48.07
C LEU A 12 27.61 39.22 -47.64
N SER A 13 26.63 40.13 -47.63
CA SER A 13 26.85 41.49 -47.08
C SER A 13 25.58 42.26 -46.69
N ARG A 14 24.50 41.55 -46.31
CA ARG A 14 23.25 42.20 -45.85
C ARG A 14 22.65 41.57 -44.59
N ARG A 15 23.50 41.16 -43.65
CA ARG A 15 23.07 40.57 -42.36
C ARG A 15 23.66 41.20 -41.11
N ILE A 16 24.30 42.37 -41.21
CA ILE A 16 24.77 43.09 -40.04
C ILE A 16 24.49 44.58 -40.26
N ARG A 17 23.82 45.20 -39.29
CA ARG A 17 23.47 46.63 -39.21
C ARG A 17 22.07 47.01 -39.72
N ALA A 18 21.05 46.57 -38.99
CA ALA A 18 19.96 47.45 -38.58
C ALA A 18 19.16 46.78 -37.45
N SER A 19 18.80 47.57 -36.44
CA SER A 19 17.87 47.24 -35.35
C SER A 19 18.42 46.42 -34.19
N THR A 20 19.50 46.95 -33.62
CA THR A 20 19.60 47.07 -32.17
C THR A 20 18.44 47.95 -31.68
N SER A 21 17.30 47.33 -31.39
CA SER A 21 16.24 47.93 -30.55
C SER A 21 15.53 46.82 -29.81
N VAL A 22 16.26 46.19 -28.89
CA VAL A 22 15.66 45.52 -27.73
C VAL A 22 15.10 46.64 -26.86
N ILE A 23 13.89 47.08 -27.21
CA ILE A 23 13.04 47.84 -26.30
C ILE A 23 12.06 46.81 -25.75
N LEU A 24 12.25 46.53 -24.46
CA LEU A 24 11.38 45.75 -23.60
C LEU A 24 9.92 46.14 -23.87
N HIS A 25 9.21 45.28 -24.59
CA HIS A 25 7.77 45.26 -24.43
C HIS A 25 7.55 44.64 -23.06
N GLU A 26 7.31 45.47 -22.05
CA GLU A 26 6.62 45.02 -20.85
C GLU A 26 5.34 44.34 -21.35
N ARG A 27 5.34 43.01 -21.32
CA ARG A 27 4.07 42.29 -21.38
C ARG A 27 3.40 42.65 -20.07
N PRO A 28 2.16 43.17 -20.08
CA PRO A 28 1.39 43.17 -18.85
C PRO A 28 1.38 41.71 -18.39
N LEU A 29 1.82 41.47 -17.16
CA LEU A 29 1.66 40.20 -16.45
C LEU A 29 0.15 39.99 -16.27
N GLY A 30 -0.50 39.65 -17.39
CA GLY A 30 -1.92 39.42 -17.50
C GLY A 30 -2.20 38.08 -16.84
N TRP A 31 -2.55 38.13 -15.56
CA TRP A 31 -3.86 37.70 -15.05
C TRP A 31 -4.48 36.42 -15.64
N GLY A 32 -3.67 35.46 -16.08
CA GLY A 32 -4.08 34.20 -16.71
C GLY A 32 -3.24 32.99 -16.31
N GLU A 33 -2.09 33.18 -15.66
CA GLU A 33 -1.23 32.10 -15.17
C GLU A 33 -1.57 31.63 -13.75
N SER A 34 -2.39 32.38 -13.01
CA SER A 34 -2.82 31.99 -11.65
C SER A 34 -3.73 30.74 -11.64
N GLY A 35 -4.45 30.48 -12.73
CA GLY A 35 -5.32 29.32 -12.88
C GLY A 35 -4.55 28.01 -13.11
N ILE A 36 -3.52 28.04 -13.97
CA ILE A 36 -2.71 26.87 -14.32
C ILE A 36 -1.78 26.50 -13.15
N MET A 37 -1.16 27.50 -12.50
CA MET A 37 -0.31 27.23 -11.34
C MET A 37 -1.14 26.75 -10.13
N SER A 38 -2.39 27.21 -9.98
CA SER A 38 -3.28 26.73 -8.90
C SER A 38 -3.83 25.33 -9.17
N SER A 39 -4.03 24.90 -10.42
CA SER A 39 -4.43 23.52 -10.72
C SER A 39 -3.28 22.56 -10.46
N ASP A 40 -2.07 22.88 -10.92
CA ASP A 40 -0.89 22.02 -10.73
C ASP A 40 -0.55 21.87 -9.25
N ILE A 41 -0.63 22.94 -8.45
CA ILE A 41 -0.41 22.87 -7.00
C ILE A 41 -1.50 22.03 -6.31
N LYS A 42 -2.78 22.16 -6.72
CA LYS A 42 -3.86 21.33 -6.17
C LYS A 42 -3.70 19.86 -6.53
N ASP A 43 -3.30 19.56 -7.76
CA ASP A 43 -3.06 18.20 -8.21
C ASP A 43 -1.87 17.60 -7.44
N ILE A 44 -0.75 18.32 -7.27
CA ILE A 44 0.39 17.86 -6.48
C ILE A 44 0.02 17.62 -5.01
N ILE A 45 -0.73 18.53 -4.38
CA ILE A 45 -1.21 18.35 -3.00
C ILE A 45 -2.15 17.15 -2.93
N SER A 46 -3.08 17.01 -3.87
CA SER A 46 -4.00 15.87 -3.89
C SER A 46 -3.29 14.53 -4.13
N VAL A 47 -2.21 14.51 -4.92
CA VAL A 47 -1.39 13.32 -5.15
C VAL A 47 -0.60 12.97 -3.88
N ASP A 48 0.01 13.96 -3.21
CA ASP A 48 0.73 13.76 -1.94
C ASP A 48 -0.21 13.29 -0.81
N ASP A 49 -1.41 13.87 -0.71
CA ASP A 49 -2.43 13.45 0.25
C ASP A 49 -2.91 12.01 0.00
N ASN A 50 -3.17 11.65 -1.27
CA ASN A 50 -3.56 10.29 -1.65
C ASN A 50 -2.44 9.27 -1.41
N GLU A 51 -1.18 9.63 -1.65
CA GLU A 51 -0.01 8.78 -1.39
C GLU A 51 0.15 8.52 0.12
N LYS A 52 0.03 9.57 0.95
CA LYS A 52 0.05 9.48 2.42
C LYS A 52 -1.10 8.64 2.97
N GLU A 53 -2.30 8.80 2.42
CA GLU A 53 -3.47 8.01 2.80
C GLU A 53 -3.26 6.52 2.43
N SER A 54 -2.71 6.25 1.24
CA SER A 54 -2.38 4.89 0.78
C SER A 54 -1.34 4.21 1.68
N MET A 55 -0.24 4.91 2.00
CA MET A 55 0.78 4.39 2.92
C MET A 55 0.21 4.11 4.31
N THR A 56 -0.63 5.01 4.83
CA THR A 56 -1.24 4.87 6.16
C THR A 56 -2.17 3.65 6.20
N LYS A 57 -2.99 3.43 5.17
CA LYS A 57 -3.84 2.24 5.03
C LYS A 57 -3.00 0.96 4.97
N HIS A 58 -1.87 0.99 4.25
CA HIS A 58 -0.98 -0.16 4.15
C HIS A 58 -0.34 -0.53 5.50
N ILE A 59 0.19 0.47 6.22
CA ILE A 59 0.78 0.28 7.55
C ILE A 59 -0.28 -0.23 8.53
N ALA A 60 -1.48 0.34 8.52
CA ALA A 60 -2.60 -0.11 9.35
C ALA A 60 -2.96 -1.59 9.07
N GLY A 61 -2.99 -2.00 7.80
CA GLY A 61 -3.22 -3.39 7.40
C GLY A 61 -2.17 -4.35 7.96
N ILE A 62 -0.88 -3.97 7.92
CA ILE A 62 0.21 -4.77 8.51
C ILE A 62 0.03 -4.91 10.02
N ILE A 63 -0.24 -3.80 10.73
CA ILE A 63 -0.43 -3.81 12.18
C ILE A 63 -1.61 -4.72 12.57
N ILE A 64 -2.74 -4.59 11.87
CA ILE A 64 -3.92 -5.43 12.10
C ILE A 64 -3.62 -6.89 11.77
N GLY A 65 -2.85 -7.16 10.72
CA GLY A 65 -2.38 -8.51 10.38
C GLY A 65 -1.57 -9.15 11.51
N ILE A 66 -0.57 -8.44 12.03
CA ILE A 66 0.27 -8.90 13.15
C ILE A 66 -0.59 -9.12 14.40
N ALA A 67 -1.47 -8.17 14.74
CA ALA A 67 -2.37 -8.31 15.88
C ALA A 67 -3.26 -9.57 15.77
N ASN A 68 -3.78 -9.85 14.57
CA ASN A 68 -4.58 -11.05 14.33
C ASN A 68 -3.79 -12.34 14.53
N ILE A 69 -2.51 -12.39 14.13
CA ILE A 69 -1.64 -13.54 14.38
C ILE A 69 -1.47 -13.73 15.89
N VAL A 70 -1.18 -12.66 16.63
CA VAL A 70 -1.02 -12.73 18.10
C VAL A 70 -2.30 -13.24 18.77
N VAL A 71 -3.47 -12.72 18.38
CA VAL A 71 -4.77 -13.17 18.91
C VAL A 71 -5.01 -14.64 18.60
N LYS A 72 -4.71 -15.11 17.39
CA LYS A 72 -4.80 -16.53 17.04
C LYS A 72 -3.95 -17.39 17.96
N VAL A 73 -2.70 -16.98 18.21
CA VAL A 73 -1.75 -17.74 19.04
C VAL A 73 -2.27 -17.87 20.46
N ILE A 74 -2.72 -16.76 21.05
CA ILE A 74 -3.32 -16.74 22.39
C ILE A 74 -4.58 -17.62 22.44
N ALA A 75 -5.43 -17.56 21.41
CA ALA A 75 -6.64 -18.37 21.37
C ALA A 75 -6.33 -19.87 21.35
N ILE A 76 -5.39 -20.32 20.52
CA ILE A 76 -5.02 -21.74 20.45
C ILE A 76 -4.36 -22.22 21.74
N THR A 77 -3.44 -21.45 22.33
CA THR A 77 -2.81 -21.86 23.60
C THR A 77 -3.82 -21.98 24.73
N LEU A 78 -4.78 -21.06 24.83
CA LEU A 78 -5.85 -21.11 25.82
C LEU A 78 -6.79 -22.31 25.60
N LEU A 79 -7.29 -22.49 24.37
CA LEU A 79 -8.17 -23.62 24.04
C LEU A 79 -7.47 -24.96 24.26
N TRP A 80 -6.17 -25.04 23.92
CA TRP A 80 -5.37 -26.23 24.19
C TRP A 80 -5.28 -26.54 25.68
N ARG A 81 -4.96 -25.53 26.49
CA ARG A 81 -4.87 -25.68 27.94
C ARG A 81 -6.21 -26.05 28.58
N TRP A 82 -7.32 -25.51 28.09
CA TRP A 82 -8.65 -25.78 28.64
C TRP A 82 -9.21 -27.15 28.26
N PHE A 83 -8.97 -27.62 27.03
CA PHE A 83 -9.67 -28.78 26.49
C PHE A 83 -8.77 -29.92 26.04
N VAL A 84 -7.51 -29.66 25.67
CA VAL A 84 -6.62 -30.69 25.13
C VAL A 84 -5.75 -31.27 26.23
N THR A 85 -5.08 -30.41 27.00
CA THR A 85 -4.23 -30.81 28.13
C THR A 85 -4.98 -31.69 29.15
N PRO A 86 -6.11 -31.27 29.73
CA PRO A 86 -6.79 -32.08 30.74
C PRO A 86 -7.48 -33.32 30.18
N SER A 87 -7.99 -33.28 28.94
CA SER A 87 -8.74 -34.41 28.38
C SER A 87 -7.86 -35.49 27.77
N LEU A 88 -6.69 -35.13 27.21
CA LEU A 88 -5.78 -36.07 26.57
C LEU A 88 -4.50 -36.34 27.39
N GLY A 89 -4.32 -35.64 28.52
CA GLY A 89 -3.09 -35.73 29.33
C GLY A 89 -1.85 -35.21 28.61
N LEU A 90 -2.03 -34.31 27.63
CA LEU A 90 -0.95 -33.75 26.82
C LEU A 90 -0.29 -32.55 27.51
N PRO A 91 1.02 -32.30 27.29
CA PRO A 91 1.67 -31.13 27.83
C PRO A 91 1.03 -29.83 27.30
N GLU A 92 1.14 -28.77 28.11
CA GLU A 92 0.79 -27.42 27.65
C GLU A 92 1.70 -27.01 26.49
N ILE A 93 1.15 -26.22 25.57
CA ILE A 93 1.90 -25.70 24.44
C ILE A 93 2.25 -24.23 24.66
N ASP A 94 3.46 -23.85 24.28
CA ASP A 94 3.87 -22.44 24.26
C ASP A 94 3.43 -21.74 22.96
N GLY A 95 3.67 -20.43 22.88
CA GLY A 95 3.31 -19.64 21.70
C GLY A 95 4.07 -20.04 20.43
N ALA A 96 5.31 -20.51 20.55
CA ALA A 96 6.11 -20.94 19.40
C ALA A 96 5.59 -22.25 18.83
N GLN A 97 5.23 -23.20 19.69
CA GLN A 97 4.59 -24.45 19.32
C GLN A 97 3.21 -24.21 18.70
N ALA A 98 2.41 -23.32 19.28
CA ALA A 98 1.12 -22.93 18.71
C ALA A 98 1.27 -22.31 17.31
N CYS A 99 2.25 -21.43 17.10
CA CYS A 99 2.60 -20.92 15.77
C CYS A 99 2.99 -22.04 14.80
N GLY A 100 3.87 -22.96 15.23
CA GLY A 100 4.30 -24.11 14.42
C GLY A 100 3.12 -24.99 13.98
N ILE A 101 2.19 -25.28 14.89
CA ILE A 101 0.97 -26.05 14.61
C ILE A 101 0.11 -25.32 13.58
N MET A 102 -0.10 -24.00 13.73
CA MET A 102 -0.88 -23.24 12.76
C MET A 102 -0.26 -23.21 11.37
N LEU A 103 1.06 -23.01 11.29
CA LEU A 103 1.79 -23.04 10.02
C LEU A 103 1.68 -24.43 9.37
N PHE A 104 1.82 -25.49 10.15
CA PHE A 104 1.67 -26.86 9.68
C PHE A 104 0.24 -27.12 9.16
N ILE A 105 -0.79 -26.72 9.90
CA ILE A 105 -2.19 -26.82 9.46
C ILE A 105 -2.39 -26.02 8.16
N GLY A 106 -1.84 -24.82 8.06
CA GLY A 106 -1.92 -23.99 6.86
C GLY A 106 -1.27 -24.65 5.64
N LEU A 107 -0.10 -25.27 5.85
CA LEU A 107 0.62 -26.03 4.82
C LEU A 107 -0.19 -27.24 4.34
N VAL A 108 -0.71 -28.05 5.28
CA VAL A 108 -1.51 -29.25 4.96
C VAL A 108 -2.80 -28.88 4.24
N ARG A 109 -3.44 -27.76 4.61
CA ARG A 109 -4.68 -27.29 3.95
C ARG A 109 -4.43 -26.62 2.61
N GLY A 110 -3.18 -26.46 2.17
CA GLY A 110 -2.84 -25.75 0.94
C GLY A 110 -3.26 -24.27 0.97
N THR A 111 -3.48 -23.71 2.16
CA THR A 111 -3.85 -22.30 2.28
C THR A 111 -2.58 -21.46 2.17
N VAL A 112 -2.32 -20.94 0.97
CA VAL A 112 -1.32 -19.89 0.80
C VAL A 112 -1.83 -18.66 1.59
N PRO A 113 -1.04 -18.09 2.52
CA PRO A 113 -1.43 -16.87 3.21
C PRO A 113 -1.54 -15.74 2.19
N SER A 114 -2.74 -15.53 1.63
CA SER A 114 -3.03 -14.37 0.78
C SER A 114 -3.15 -13.07 1.61
N GLU A 115 -2.64 -13.08 2.85
CA GLU A 115 -2.64 -11.96 3.78
C GLU A 115 -1.72 -10.80 3.31
N TYR A 116 -0.90 -11.02 2.27
CA TYR A 116 0.04 -10.03 1.72
C TYR A 116 -0.53 -9.17 0.56
N THR A 117 -1.70 -9.50 0.03
CA THR A 117 -2.39 -8.66 -0.97
C THR A 117 -3.45 -7.82 -0.28
N ALA A 118 -3.19 -6.50 -0.17
CA ALA A 118 -4.05 -5.45 0.41
C ALA A 118 -5.35 -5.98 1.05
N PRO A 119 -5.29 -6.52 2.28
CA PRO A 119 -6.43 -7.15 2.90
C PRO A 119 -7.47 -6.08 3.22
N SER A 120 -8.65 -6.20 2.62
CA SER A 120 -9.78 -5.34 3.00
C SER A 120 -10.05 -5.50 4.49
N LEU A 121 -10.38 -4.39 5.18
CA LEU A 121 -10.76 -4.37 6.60
C LEU A 121 -11.77 -5.47 6.94
N GLN A 122 -12.70 -5.73 6.01
CA GLN A 122 -13.69 -6.80 6.10
C GLN A 122 -13.06 -8.20 6.29
N ARG A 123 -11.96 -8.50 5.60
CA ARG A 123 -11.29 -9.80 5.72
C ARG A 123 -10.61 -9.96 7.08
N HIS A 124 -10.05 -8.89 7.62
CA HIS A 124 -9.55 -8.88 8.99
C HIS A 124 -10.68 -9.14 9.99
N LEU A 125 -11.82 -8.44 9.87
CA LEU A 125 -12.98 -8.64 10.75
C LEU A 125 -13.53 -10.07 10.71
N ILE A 126 -13.66 -10.66 9.52
CA ILE A 126 -14.11 -12.05 9.37
C ILE A 126 -13.10 -13.03 9.99
N THR A 127 -11.80 -12.76 9.82
CA THR A 127 -10.75 -13.61 10.39
C THR A 127 -10.73 -13.50 11.91
N SER A 128 -10.87 -12.30 12.45
CA SER A 128 -10.96 -12.08 13.90
C SER A 128 -12.20 -12.75 14.48
N SER A 129 -13.37 -12.64 13.84
CA SER A 129 -14.59 -13.27 14.33
C SER A 129 -14.52 -14.80 14.32
N ALA A 130 -13.89 -15.39 13.30
CA ALA A 130 -13.66 -16.83 13.22
C ALA A 130 -12.79 -17.38 14.35
N VAL A 131 -11.95 -16.55 14.98
CA VAL A 131 -11.09 -16.92 16.11
C VAL A 131 -11.75 -16.60 17.45
N LEU A 132 -12.42 -15.44 17.54
CA LEU A 132 -13.09 -14.99 18.75
C LEU A 132 -14.28 -15.88 19.11
N MET A 133 -15.02 -16.39 18.12
CA MET A 133 -16.19 -17.24 18.36
C MET A 133 -15.83 -18.55 19.09
N PRO A 134 -14.87 -19.37 18.60
CA PRO A 134 -14.41 -20.55 19.34
C PRO A 134 -13.85 -20.21 20.71
N LEU A 135 -13.11 -19.11 20.85
CA LEU A 135 -12.54 -18.71 22.13
C LEU A 135 -13.63 -18.36 23.15
N PHE A 136 -14.67 -17.62 22.74
CA PHE A 136 -15.79 -17.27 23.59
C PHE A 136 -16.62 -18.49 23.99
N VAL A 137 -16.91 -19.39 23.05
CA VAL A 137 -17.61 -20.64 23.33
C VAL A 137 -16.80 -21.52 24.28
N GLY A 138 -15.49 -21.67 24.03
CA GLY A 138 -14.60 -22.40 24.91
C GLY A 138 -14.51 -21.80 26.31
N TRP A 139 -14.50 -20.48 26.42
CA TRP A 139 -14.54 -19.79 27.70
C TRP A 139 -15.83 -20.12 28.49
N ILE A 140 -17.00 -20.06 27.84
CA ILE A 140 -18.27 -20.43 28.49
C ILE A 140 -18.22 -21.87 29.00
N ILE A 141 -17.82 -22.82 28.15
CA ILE A 141 -17.78 -24.23 28.53
C ILE A 141 -16.82 -24.45 29.71
N HIS A 142 -15.64 -23.84 29.69
CA HIS A 142 -14.63 -24.04 30.73
C HIS A 142 -15.04 -23.52 32.11
N PHE A 143 -15.81 -22.42 32.18
CA PHE A 143 -16.18 -21.79 33.45
C PHE A 143 -17.56 -22.21 33.97
N PHE A 144 -18.46 -22.68 33.10
CA PHE A 144 -19.85 -22.94 33.47
C PHE A 144 -20.27 -24.42 33.38
N MET A 145 -19.43 -25.31 32.84
CA MET A 145 -19.67 -26.77 32.82
C MET A 145 -18.57 -27.50 33.58
#